data_AF-A0A6J4IPG5-F1
#
_entry.id   AF-A0A6J4IPG5-F1
#
_cell.length_a   1.000
_cell.length_b   1.000
_cell.length_c   1.000
_cell.angle_alpha   90.00
_cell.angle_beta   90.00
_cell.angle_gamma   90.00
#
_symmetry.space_group_name_H-M   'P 1'
#
loop_
_entity.id
_entity.type
_entity.pdbx_description
1 polymer ?
#
loop_
_entity_poly.entity_id
_entity_poly.type
_entity_poly.pdbx_seq_one_letter_code
_entity_poly.pdbx_strand_id
1 'polypeptide(L)'
;MSGVGRALQRSGSVQQQSVPAAPEPPVDLLQLLCCPRDRTGPLRRDGDGLACPTCSARFPIRDGIVSFLSAQELSDQEHRERSMRDEESVWYDPMFEGYTNAVEVPAAVRRVGAD
;
A
#
# COMPACT_ATOMS: atom_id res chain seq x y z
N MET A 1 -5.12 23.02 -44.66
CA MET A 1 -6.25 22.13 -44.31
C MET A 1 -6.13 21.84 -42.83
N SER A 2 -6.91 22.53 -42.00
CA SER A 2 -6.90 22.38 -40.54
C SER A 2 -7.67 21.14 -40.14
N GLY A 3 -6.99 20.16 -39.56
CA GLY A 3 -7.61 18.99 -38.92
C GLY A 3 -7.71 19.21 -37.41
N VAL A 4 -8.93 19.40 -36.92
CA VAL A 4 -9.29 19.62 -35.52
C VAL A 4 -9.05 18.34 -34.72
N GLY A 5 -8.15 18.38 -33.73
CA GLY A 5 -7.93 17.29 -32.78
C GLY A 5 -9.07 17.22 -31.76
N ARG A 6 -9.85 16.14 -31.80
CA ARG A 6 -10.96 15.90 -30.88
C ARG A 6 -10.43 15.18 -29.63
N ALA A 7 -10.27 15.90 -28.53
CA ALA A 7 -9.89 15.34 -27.24
C ALA A 7 -11.05 14.49 -26.67
N LEU A 8 -10.87 13.16 -26.60
CA LEU A 8 -11.77 12.29 -25.85
C LEU A 8 -11.40 12.36 -24.37
N GLN A 9 -12.26 13.01 -23.58
CA GLN A 9 -12.23 12.97 -22.12
C GLN A 9 -12.71 11.58 -21.67
N ARG A 10 -11.79 10.74 -21.15
CA ARG A 10 -12.16 9.49 -20.46
C ARG A 10 -12.34 9.79 -18.98
N SER A 11 -13.58 10.07 -18.59
CA SER A 11 -14.03 10.06 -17.19
C SER A 11 -14.13 8.60 -16.71
N GLY A 12 -12.99 8.00 -16.34
CA GLY A 12 -12.97 6.68 -15.70
C GLY A 12 -13.14 6.83 -14.19
N SER A 13 -14.34 6.61 -13.67
CA SER A 13 -14.59 6.48 -12.23
C SER A 13 -13.99 5.16 -11.73
N VAL A 14 -12.92 5.24 -10.94
CA VAL A 14 -12.38 4.08 -10.21
C VAL A 14 -13.42 3.67 -9.16
N GLN A 15 -14.17 2.61 -9.43
CA GLN A 15 -15.03 2.00 -8.41
C GLN A 15 -14.15 1.18 -7.47
N GLN A 16 -13.82 1.74 -6.31
CA GLN A 16 -13.19 1.00 -5.22
C GLN A 16 -14.14 -0.14 -4.80
N GLN A 17 -13.76 -1.38 -5.08
CA GLN A 17 -14.50 -2.53 -4.57
C GLN A 17 -14.29 -2.61 -3.05
N SER A 18 -15.38 -2.55 -2.31
CA SER A 18 -15.40 -2.76 -0.87
C SER A 18 -15.02 -4.21 -0.55
N VAL A 19 -13.93 -4.38 0.19
CA VAL A 19 -13.51 -5.68 0.71
C VAL A 19 -14.58 -6.19 1.70
N PRO A 20 -15.11 -7.43 1.55
CA PRO A 20 -16.05 -7.99 2.52
C PRO A 20 -15.38 -8.12 3.88
N ALA A 21 -16.10 -7.79 4.96
CA ALA A 21 -15.59 -7.82 6.32
C ALA A 21 -15.07 -9.24 6.65
N ALA A 22 -13.75 -9.35 6.81
CA ALA A 22 -13.09 -10.56 7.30
C ALA A 22 -13.63 -10.90 8.71
N PRO A 23 -13.66 -12.18 9.10
CA PRO A 23 -14.01 -12.59 10.47
C PRO A 23 -13.10 -11.86 11.47
N GLU A 24 -13.70 -11.37 12.56
CA GLU A 24 -13.02 -10.47 13.50
C GLU A 24 -11.75 -11.10 14.08
N PRO A 25 -10.59 -10.42 14.00
CA PRO A 25 -9.34 -10.94 14.56
C PRO A 25 -9.38 -10.89 16.10
N PRO A 26 -9.37 -12.03 16.82
CA PRO A 26 -9.58 -12.06 18.27
C PRO A 26 -8.26 -12.14 19.04
N VAL A 27 -7.39 -11.16 18.83
CA VAL A 27 -6.18 -10.93 19.63
C VAL A 27 -6.11 -9.43 19.79
N ASP A 28 -5.83 -8.92 21.00
CA ASP A 28 -5.51 -7.50 21.18
C ASP A 28 -4.46 -7.11 20.14
N LEU A 29 -4.87 -6.41 19.07
CA LEU A 29 -4.07 -6.19 17.87
C LEU A 29 -2.77 -5.44 18.19
N LEU A 30 -2.73 -4.75 19.32
CA LEU A 30 -1.53 -4.10 19.84
C LEU A 30 -0.43 -5.11 20.19
N GLN A 31 -0.78 -6.35 20.55
CA GLN A 31 0.19 -7.41 20.82
C GLN A 31 0.97 -7.83 19.58
N LEU A 32 0.46 -7.53 18.38
CA LEU A 32 1.15 -7.78 17.11
C LEU A 32 2.17 -6.68 16.78
N LEU A 33 2.04 -5.49 17.36
CA LEU A 33 2.87 -4.33 17.04
C LEU A 33 4.10 -4.29 17.93
N CYS A 34 5.29 -4.39 17.32
CA CYS A 34 6.57 -4.26 18.01
C CYS A 34 7.25 -2.91 17.70
N CYS A 35 8.21 -2.53 18.54
CA CYS A 35 8.99 -1.33 18.28
C CYS A 35 9.92 -1.50 17.06
N PRO A 36 9.89 -0.60 16.06
CA PRO A 36 10.77 -0.69 14.90
C PRO A 36 12.26 -0.47 15.22
N ARG A 37 12.58 0.18 16.35
CA ARG A 37 13.96 0.48 16.76
C ARG A 37 14.66 -0.70 17.45
N ASP A 38 13.98 -1.33 18.41
CA ASP A 38 14.58 -2.37 19.25
C ASP A 38 13.97 -3.77 19.05
N ARG A 39 12.78 -3.87 18.45
CA ARG A 39 12.05 -5.12 18.17
C ARG A 39 11.83 -6.01 19.40
N THR A 40 11.89 -5.46 20.61
CA THR A 40 11.98 -6.25 21.85
C THR A 40 10.64 -6.72 22.41
N GLY A 41 9.52 -6.10 22.05
CA GLY A 41 8.21 -6.48 22.59
C GLY A 41 7.06 -5.60 22.11
N PRO A 42 5.84 -5.88 22.60
CA PRO A 42 4.63 -5.19 22.19
C PRO A 42 4.62 -3.74 22.67
N LEU A 43 4.08 -2.85 21.83
CA LEU A 43 3.88 -1.45 22.16
C LEU A 43 2.69 -1.27 23.10
N ARG A 44 2.72 -0.21 23.91
CA ARG A 44 1.63 0.15 24.84
C ARG A 44 0.93 1.41 24.39
N ARG A 45 -0.38 1.54 24.65
CA ARG A 45 -1.09 2.82 24.46
C ARG A 45 -0.54 3.88 25.39
N ASP A 46 -0.29 5.07 24.86
CA ASP A 46 0.11 6.28 25.57
C ASP A 46 -0.60 7.49 24.93
N GLY A 47 -1.71 7.93 25.54
CA GLY A 47 -2.58 8.97 24.98
C GLY A 47 -3.12 8.61 23.59
N ASP A 48 -2.87 9.49 22.61
CA ASP A 48 -3.27 9.34 21.20
C ASP A 48 -2.25 8.55 20.35
N GLY A 49 -1.38 7.78 20.99
CA GLY A 49 -0.30 7.05 20.31
C GLY A 49 0.12 5.77 21.02
N LEU A 50 1.23 5.21 20.56
CA LEU A 50 1.87 4.03 21.10
C LEU A 50 3.27 4.36 21.62
N ALA A 51 3.66 3.79 22.76
CA ALA A 51 4.97 3.94 23.36
C ALA A 51 5.67 2.58 23.50
N CYS A 52 6.97 2.57 23.23
CA CYS A 52 7.82 1.43 23.52
C CYS A 52 8.24 1.46 25.00
N PRO A 53 8.03 0.37 25.78
CA PRO A 53 8.45 0.31 27.18
C PRO A 53 9.96 0.20 27.35
N THR A 54 10.70 -0.20 26.31
CA THR A 54 12.15 -0.44 26.36
C THR A 54 12.95 0.80 25.96
N CYS A 55 12.79 1.29 24.71
CA CYS A 55 13.55 2.45 24.23
C CYS A 55 12.84 3.81 24.41
N SER A 56 11.66 3.84 25.04
CA SER A 56 10.85 5.05 25.29
C SER A 56 10.37 5.81 24.04
N ALA A 57 10.57 5.27 22.83
CA ALA A 57 10.08 5.89 21.60
C ALA A 57 8.54 5.96 21.58
N ARG A 58 8.01 7.08 21.08
CA ARG A 58 6.58 7.33 20.90
C ARG A 58 6.21 7.39 19.42
N PHE A 59 5.10 6.77 19.07
CA PHE A 59 4.58 6.63 17.71
C PHE A 59 3.15 7.18 17.66
N PRO A 60 2.90 8.33 17.00
CA PRO A 60 1.57 8.92 16.94
C PRO A 60 0.65 8.09 16.04
N ILE A 61 -0.65 8.09 16.36
CA ILE A 61 -1.68 7.57 15.47
C ILE A 61 -2.22 8.75 14.63
N ARG A 62 -2.20 8.61 13.31
CA ARG A 62 -2.73 9.59 12.33
C ARG A 62 -3.68 8.86 11.41
N ASP A 63 -4.91 9.37 11.27
CA ASP A 63 -5.96 8.76 10.43
C ASP A 63 -6.21 7.26 10.74
N GLY A 64 -6.12 6.88 12.01
CA GLY A 64 -6.28 5.50 12.48
C GLY A 64 -5.06 4.59 12.24
N ILE A 65 -3.98 5.11 11.65
CA ILE A 65 -2.74 4.37 11.33
C ILE A 65 -1.60 4.81 12.26
N VAL A 66 -0.86 3.85 12.81
CA VAL A 66 0.33 4.12 13.62
C VAL A 66 1.47 4.58 12.70
N SER A 67 2.02 5.77 12.94
CA SER A 67 3.21 6.27 12.23
C SER A 67 4.49 5.77 12.89
N PHE A 68 5.09 4.71 12.33
CA PHE A 68 6.41 4.22 12.74
C PHE A 68 7.57 5.01 12.15
N LEU A 69 7.29 5.82 11.13
CA LEU A 69 8.27 6.70 10.53
C LEU A 69 8.46 7.88 11.49
N SER A 70 9.71 8.10 11.90
CA SER A 70 10.11 9.46 12.25
C SER A 70 9.87 10.32 11.01
N ALA A 71 9.50 11.59 11.20
CA ALA A 71 9.57 12.60 10.13
C ALA A 71 11.05 12.84 9.78
N GLN A 72 11.70 11.80 9.25
CA GLN A 72 13.04 11.87 8.72
C GLN A 72 12.86 12.60 7.40
N GLU A 73 13.44 13.80 7.33
CA GLU A 73 13.61 14.49 6.08
C GLU A 73 14.38 13.54 5.17
N LEU A 74 13.71 13.10 4.10
CA LEU A 74 14.37 12.30 3.08
C LEU A 74 15.50 13.16 2.53
N SER A 75 16.66 12.56 2.35
CA SER A 75 17.78 13.22 1.68
C SER A 75 17.38 13.65 0.27
N ASP A 76 18.10 14.62 -0.30
CA ASP A 76 17.90 15.04 -1.69
C ASP A 76 18.08 13.87 -2.66
N GLN A 77 18.98 12.94 -2.34
CA GLN A 77 19.22 11.74 -3.15
C GLN A 77 17.99 10.81 -3.14
N GLU A 78 17.42 10.53 -1.96
CA GLU A 78 16.22 9.68 -1.84
C GLU A 78 15.01 10.33 -2.53
N HIS A 79 14.87 11.65 -2.46
CA HIS A 79 13.84 12.37 -3.21
C HIS A 79 13.98 12.18 -4.72
N ARG A 80 15.20 12.27 -5.26
CA ARG A 80 15.47 12.05 -6.69
C ARG A 80 15.16 10.62 -7.11
N GLU A 81 15.58 9.63 -6.33
CA GLU A 81 15.31 8.22 -6.62
C GLU A 81 13.81 7.91 -6.63
N ARG A 82 13.04 8.45 -5.67
CA ARG A 82 11.58 8.30 -5.65
C ARG A 82 10.95 8.96 -6.87
N SER A 83 11.36 10.19 -7.20
CA SER A 83 10.84 10.93 -8.36
C SER A 83 11.12 10.20 -9.66
N MET A 84 12.34 9.67 -9.86
CA MET A 84 12.66 8.91 -11.08
C MET A 84 11.84 7.63 -11.20
N ARG A 85 11.58 6.92 -10.10
CA ARG A 85 10.73 5.71 -10.13
C ARG A 85 9.28 6.03 -10.46
N ASP A 86 8.76 7.12 -9.92
CA ASP A 86 7.41 7.59 -10.21
C ASP A 86 7.28 8.06 -11.67
N GLU A 87 8.31 8.67 -12.25
CA GLU A 87 8.35 9.00 -13.69
C GLU A 87 8.44 7.76 -14.57
N GLU A 88 9.26 6.78 -14.18
CA GLU A 88 9.42 5.52 -14.92
C GLU A 88 8.13 4.69 -14.90
N SER A 89 7.40 4.66 -13.77
CA SER A 89 6.16 3.91 -13.64
C SER A 89 5.07 4.41 -14.59
N VAL A 90 4.96 5.74 -14.77
CA VAL A 90 4.03 6.36 -15.73
C VAL A 90 4.29 5.89 -17.16
N TRP A 91 5.52 5.51 -17.50
CA TRP A 91 5.83 4.96 -18.82
C TRP A 91 5.39 3.50 -18.98
N TYR A 92 5.44 2.70 -17.91
CA TYR A 92 5.01 1.29 -17.95
C TYR A 92 3.50 1.09 -17.85
N ASP A 93 2.80 1.94 -17.10
CA ASP A 93 1.34 1.88 -16.92
C ASP A 93 0.57 1.72 -18.25
N PRO A 94 0.78 2.56 -19.28
CA PRO A 94 0.08 2.43 -20.56
C PRO A 94 0.54 1.24 -21.41
N MET A 95 1.74 0.70 -21.18
CA MET A 95 2.23 -0.48 -21.89
C MET A 95 1.48 -1.75 -21.45
N PHE A 96 0.95 -1.76 -20.22
CA PHE A 96 0.27 -2.92 -19.63
C PHE A 96 -1.24 -2.96 -19.89
N GLU A 97 -1.87 -1.83 -20.21
CA GLU A 97 -3.30 -1.74 -20.56
C GLU A 97 -3.67 -2.53 -21.83
N GLY A 98 -2.71 -2.80 -22.73
CA GLY A 98 -2.93 -3.50 -24.00
C GLY A 98 -2.80 -5.03 -23.96
N TYR A 99 -2.04 -5.58 -22.99
CA TYR A 99 -1.67 -7.01 -22.97
C TYR A 99 -2.40 -7.86 -21.92
N THR A 100 -3.13 -7.23 -20.98
CA THR A 100 -3.68 -7.91 -19.80
C THR A 100 -5.05 -8.54 -19.97
N ASN A 101 -5.74 -8.33 -21.09
CA ASN A 101 -7.07 -8.92 -21.32
C ASN A 101 -7.07 -10.21 -22.16
N ALA A 102 -5.91 -10.73 -22.57
CA ALA A 102 -5.86 -11.84 -23.52
C ALA A 102 -5.79 -13.23 -22.87
N VAL A 103 -5.50 -13.35 -21.58
CA VAL A 103 -5.46 -14.65 -20.88
C VAL A 103 -6.10 -14.51 -19.49
N GLU A 104 -7.37 -14.87 -19.40
CA GLU A 104 -8.03 -15.06 -18.12
C GLU A 104 -7.37 -16.25 -17.40
N VAL A 105 -6.90 -16.04 -16.16
CA VAL A 105 -6.48 -17.14 -15.28
C VAL A 105 -7.75 -17.74 -14.69
N PRO A 106 -8.07 -19.02 -14.99
CA PRO A 106 -9.26 -19.64 -14.41
C PRO A 106 -9.15 -19.67 -12.89
N ALA A 107 -10.22 -19.26 -12.20
CA ALA A 107 -10.26 -19.24 -10.73
C ALA A 107 -10.10 -20.64 -10.09
N ALA A 108 -10.17 -21.72 -10.88
CA ALA A 108 -9.94 -23.08 -10.44
C ALA A 108 -9.16 -23.88 -11.49
N VAL A 109 -8.08 -24.54 -11.05
CA VAL A 109 -7.33 -25.52 -11.84
C VAL A 109 -7.59 -26.91 -11.28
N ARG A 110 -8.20 -27.81 -12.06
CA ARG A 110 -8.31 -29.23 -11.71
C ARG A 110 -6.97 -29.91 -11.99
N ARG A 111 -6.48 -30.77 -11.09
CA ARG A 111 -5.32 -31.61 -11.39
C ARG A 111 -5.62 -32.53 -12.58
N VAL A 112 -4.76 -32.51 -13.58
CA VAL A 112 -4.72 -33.53 -14.63
C VAL A 112 -4.14 -34.81 -14.02
N GLY A 113 -4.83 -35.94 -14.14
CA GLY A 113 -4.36 -37.25 -13.66
C GLY A 113 -5.00 -37.78 -12.37
N ALA A 114 -6.20 -37.34 -12.00
CA ALA A 114 -7.00 -38.01 -10.97
C ALA A 114 -8.09 -38.87 -11.63
N ASP A 115 -7.67 -40.04 -12.13
CA ASP A 115 -8.49 -41.23 -12.31
C ASP A 115 -7.84 -42.37 -11.48
#